data_AF-A0A085ZPF3-F1
#
_entry.id   AF-A0A085ZPF3-F1
#
_cell.length_a   1.000
_cell.length_b   1.000
_cell.length_c   1.000
_cell.angle_alpha   90.00
_cell.angle_beta   90.00
_cell.angle_gamma   90.00
#
_symmetry.space_group_name_H-M   'P 1'
#
loop_
_entity.id
_entity.type
_entity.pdbx_description
1 polymer ?
#
loop_
_entity_poly.entity_id
_entity_poly.type
_entity_poly.pdbx_seq_one_letter_code
_entity_poly.pdbx_strand_id
1 'polypeptide(L)'
;MIKRNEFIQHEIWMLSTFGAFQRANIYKDGVTETERKQFRTKLRGYIENSLITKYLDEVTEENHIQNIIALSEYTTEFSSILKQGRINIGISQKLLNLYLKYLWCLDKISAPPHFPVDSIIQKHLKIVNPTPWTKMTNVEEYLRVIQVAKDLLPSKPYSSIAELELYLFERN
;
A
#
# COMPACT_ATOMS: atom_id res chain seq x y z
N MET A 1 -2.53 -28.54 2.61
CA MET A 1 -3.23 -27.25 2.79
C MET A 1 -2.27 -26.12 3.18
N ILE A 2 -1.38 -26.36 4.16
CA ILE A 2 -0.37 -25.39 4.64
C ILE A 2 0.52 -24.82 3.52
N LYS A 3 1.19 -25.66 2.73
CA LYS A 3 2.07 -25.20 1.63
C LYS A 3 1.39 -24.34 0.57
N ARG A 4 0.10 -24.56 0.29
CA ARG A 4 -0.67 -23.77 -0.68
C ARG A 4 -0.89 -22.35 -0.15
N ASN A 5 -1.25 -22.23 1.12
CA ASN A 5 -1.46 -20.92 1.74
C ASN A 5 -0.13 -20.17 1.88
N GLU A 6 0.94 -20.84 2.33
CA GLU A 6 2.28 -20.25 2.41
C GLU A 6 2.74 -19.70 1.06
N PHE A 7 2.57 -20.47 -0.02
CA PHE A 7 2.88 -20.04 -1.38
C PHE A 7 2.11 -18.76 -1.75
N ILE A 8 0.78 -18.76 -1.61
CA ILE A 8 -0.04 -17.60 -1.97
C ILE A 8 0.31 -16.38 -1.13
N GLN A 9 0.54 -16.53 0.18
CA GLN A 9 0.97 -15.42 1.03
C GLN A 9 2.35 -14.88 0.62
N HIS A 10 3.26 -15.74 0.19
CA HIS A 10 4.54 -15.32 -0.37
C HIS A 10 4.35 -14.50 -1.66
N GLU A 11 3.53 -14.98 -2.60
CA GLU A 11 3.26 -14.26 -3.84
C GLU A 11 2.62 -12.89 -3.60
N ILE A 12 1.64 -12.80 -2.70
CA ILE A 12 1.01 -11.54 -2.31
C ILE A 12 2.04 -10.56 -1.76
N TRP A 13 2.90 -11.03 -0.86
CA TRP A 13 3.95 -10.21 -0.28
C TRP A 13 4.94 -9.71 -1.34
N MET A 14 5.38 -10.60 -2.24
CA MET A 14 6.28 -10.24 -3.34
C MET A 14 5.64 -9.21 -4.27
N LEU A 15 4.39 -9.40 -4.68
CA LEU A 15 3.68 -8.47 -5.56
C LEU A 15 3.46 -7.11 -4.89
N SER A 16 3.10 -7.09 -3.61
CA SER A 16 2.89 -5.86 -2.85
C SER A 16 4.20 -5.07 -2.68
N THR A 17 5.29 -5.76 -2.33
CA THR A 17 6.61 -5.14 -2.17
C THR A 17 7.20 -4.68 -3.50
N PHE A 18 7.06 -5.45 -4.58
CA PHE A 18 7.50 -4.98 -5.91
C PHE A 18 6.72 -3.74 -6.34
N GLY A 19 5.39 -3.76 -6.21
CA GLY A 19 4.55 -2.61 -6.55
C GLY A 19 4.89 -1.35 -5.75
N ALA A 20 5.29 -1.50 -4.48
CA ALA A 20 5.61 -0.40 -3.58
C ALA A 20 7.09 0.02 -3.55
N PHE A 21 8.04 -0.81 -3.97
CA PHE A 21 9.47 -0.49 -3.81
C PHE A 21 10.22 -0.33 -5.13
N GLN A 22 9.81 -1.01 -6.20
CA GLN A 22 10.58 -1.10 -7.44
C GLN A 22 10.94 0.28 -8.04
N ARG A 23 10.01 1.23 -7.97
CA ARG A 23 10.20 2.60 -8.51
C ARG A 23 10.53 3.65 -7.45
N ALA A 24 10.63 3.25 -6.18
CA ALA A 24 10.75 4.18 -5.06
C ALA A 24 12.21 4.47 -4.65
N ASN A 25 13.17 3.64 -5.05
CA ASN A 25 14.60 3.81 -4.72
C ASN A 25 14.85 4.06 -3.22
N ILE A 26 14.25 3.22 -2.36
CA ILE A 26 14.17 3.47 -0.91
C ILE A 26 15.49 3.25 -0.16
N TYR A 27 16.41 2.46 -0.71
CA TYR A 27 17.62 2.04 -0.02
C TYR A 27 18.79 2.97 -0.31
N LYS A 28 19.64 3.24 0.68
CA LYS A 28 20.93 3.90 0.49
C LYS A 28 21.83 3.07 -0.43
N ASP A 29 22.86 3.73 -0.97
CA ASP A 29 23.86 3.05 -1.77
C ASP A 29 24.68 2.10 -0.89
N GLY A 30 25.10 0.95 -1.44
CA GLY A 30 25.88 -0.06 -0.72
C GLY A 30 25.09 -1.00 0.19
N VAL A 31 23.77 -0.81 0.38
CA VAL A 31 22.94 -1.73 1.17
C VAL A 31 22.89 -3.10 0.50
N THR A 32 23.24 -4.14 1.26
CA THR A 32 23.31 -5.53 0.80
C THR A 32 21.93 -6.16 0.61
N GLU A 33 21.82 -7.20 -0.21
CA GLU A 33 20.56 -7.94 -0.34
C GLU A 33 20.16 -8.65 0.96
N THR A 34 21.11 -9.00 1.82
CA THR A 34 20.83 -9.56 3.15
C THR A 34 20.09 -8.54 4.02
N GLU A 35 20.56 -7.29 4.09
CA GLU A 35 19.89 -6.22 4.84
C GLU A 35 18.51 -5.90 4.25
N ARG A 36 18.41 -5.84 2.91
CA ARG A 36 17.12 -5.61 2.24
C ARG A 36 16.12 -6.73 2.53
N LYS A 37 16.58 -7.99 2.54
CA LYS A 37 15.76 -9.14 2.89
C LYS A 37 15.32 -9.07 4.35
N GLN A 38 16.22 -8.77 5.28
CA GLN A 38 15.89 -8.62 6.70
C GLN A 38 14.84 -7.52 6.91
N PHE A 39 15.00 -6.36 6.28
CA PHE A 39 14.00 -5.29 6.29
C PHE A 39 12.64 -5.76 5.78
N ARG A 40 12.59 -6.39 4.60
CA ARG A 40 11.32 -6.91 4.04
C ARG A 40 10.69 -7.95 4.97
N THR A 41 11.48 -8.85 5.56
CA THR A 41 10.96 -9.86 6.51
C THR A 41 10.37 -9.21 7.76
N LYS A 42 11.05 -8.23 8.36
CA LYS A 42 10.56 -7.52 9.55
C LYS A 42 9.32 -6.68 9.24
N LEU A 43 9.33 -5.97 8.12
CA LEU A 43 8.19 -5.20 7.65
C LEU A 43 6.95 -6.06 7.40
N ARG A 44 7.13 -7.24 6.78
CA ARG A 44 6.07 -8.22 6.61
C ARG A 44 5.49 -8.65 7.96
N GLY A 45 6.36 -9.01 8.90
CA GLY A 45 5.95 -9.41 10.24
C GLY A 45 5.18 -8.31 10.97
N TYR A 46 5.58 -7.05 10.83
CA TYR A 46 4.83 -5.92 11.40
C TYR A 46 3.44 -5.78 10.76
N ILE A 47 3.34 -5.81 9.43
CA ILE A 47 2.05 -5.72 8.73
C ILE A 47 1.14 -6.88 9.17
N GLU A 48 1.59 -8.12 9.03
CA GLU A 48 0.80 -9.32 9.31
C GLU A 48 0.35 -9.39 10.77
N ASN A 49 1.22 -9.09 11.73
CA ASN A 49 0.91 -9.27 13.15
C ASN A 49 0.28 -8.04 13.81
N SER A 50 0.47 -6.84 13.27
CA SER A 50 0.06 -5.59 13.94
C SER A 50 -1.00 -4.79 13.18
N LEU A 51 -1.07 -4.92 11.86
CA LEU A 51 -2.02 -4.14 11.05
C LEU A 51 -3.18 -5.00 10.54
N ILE A 52 -2.92 -6.18 10.01
CA ILE A 52 -3.92 -6.97 9.26
C ILE A 52 -5.06 -7.47 10.14
N THR A 53 -4.79 -7.78 11.41
CA THR A 53 -5.83 -8.15 12.38
C THR A 53 -6.91 -7.09 12.54
N LYS A 54 -6.59 -5.81 12.28
CA LYS A 54 -7.55 -4.70 12.35
C LYS A 54 -8.52 -4.67 11.17
N TYR A 55 -8.19 -5.31 10.05
CA TYR A 55 -9.00 -5.31 8.83
C TYR A 55 -9.89 -6.56 8.69
N LEU A 56 -9.93 -7.43 9.72
CA LEU A 56 -10.89 -8.53 9.73
C LEU A 56 -12.31 -7.99 9.65
N ASP A 57 -12.59 -6.93 10.41
CA ASP A 57 -13.82 -6.14 10.34
C ASP A 57 -13.60 -4.85 9.52
N GLU A 58 -14.68 -4.12 9.27
CA GLU A 58 -14.64 -2.84 8.57
C GLU A 58 -13.80 -1.81 9.35
N VAL A 59 -12.91 -1.12 8.64
CA VAL A 59 -12.00 -0.10 9.19
C VAL A 59 -12.43 1.27 8.71
N THR A 60 -12.51 2.26 9.60
CA THR A 60 -12.80 3.64 9.18
C THR A 60 -11.61 4.25 8.42
N GLU A 61 -11.88 5.27 7.60
CA GLU A 61 -10.83 6.00 6.87
C GLU A 61 -9.77 6.56 7.82
N GLU A 62 -10.18 7.13 8.97
CA GLU A 62 -9.27 7.69 9.97
C GLU A 62 -8.32 6.62 10.52
N ASN A 63 -8.86 5.46 10.91
CA ASN A 63 -8.06 4.34 11.41
C ASN A 63 -7.14 3.77 10.33
N HIS A 64 -7.59 3.74 9.08
CA HIS A 64 -6.78 3.32 7.95
C HIS A 64 -5.59 4.26 7.71
N ILE A 65 -5.81 5.57 7.78
CA ILE A 65 -4.75 6.59 7.70
C ILE A 65 -3.75 6.41 8.84
N GLN A 66 -4.21 6.21 10.07
CA GLN A 66 -3.32 5.96 11.21
C GLN A 66 -2.46 4.71 11.00
N ASN A 67 -3.01 3.65 10.39
CA ASN A 67 -2.24 2.45 10.06
C ASN A 67 -1.15 2.72 8.99
N ILE A 68 -1.42 3.60 8.01
CA ILE A 68 -0.42 4.01 7.00
C ILE A 68 0.71 4.81 7.66
N ILE A 69 0.37 5.73 8.56
CA ILE A 69 1.34 6.54 9.32
C ILE A 69 2.20 5.62 10.19
N ALA A 70 1.57 4.74 10.97
CA ALA A 70 2.25 3.79 11.84
C ALA A 70 3.22 2.88 11.05
N LEU A 71 2.85 2.47 9.83
CA LEU A 71 3.74 1.73 8.94
C LEU A 71 4.96 2.56 8.52
N SER A 72 4.79 3.83 8.17
CA SER A 72 5.91 4.73 7.86
C SER A 72 6.83 4.90 9.07
N GLU A 73 6.25 5.13 10.25
CA GLU A 73 6.98 5.30 11.51
C GLU A 73 7.75 4.05 11.93
N TYR A 74 7.16 2.87 11.80
CA TYR A 74 7.83 1.60 12.06
C TYR A 74 9.13 1.47 11.25
N THR A 75 9.16 1.98 10.01
CA THR A 75 10.38 1.89 9.19
C THR A 75 11.54 2.77 9.65
N THR A 76 11.33 3.68 10.62
CA THR A 76 12.41 4.49 11.20
C THR A 76 13.47 3.65 11.92
N GLU A 77 13.09 2.46 12.41
CA GLU A 77 14.02 1.45 12.94
C GLU A 77 15.08 1.01 11.92
N PHE A 78 14.81 1.21 10.61
CA PHE A 78 15.68 0.86 9.50
C PHE A 78 16.32 2.09 8.84
N SER A 79 16.36 3.22 9.55
CA SER A 79 16.93 4.48 9.07
C SER A 79 18.39 4.37 8.60
N SER A 80 19.14 3.40 9.12
CA SER A 80 20.51 3.09 8.68
C SER A 80 20.57 2.72 7.19
N ILE A 81 19.57 2.02 6.66
CA ILE A 81 19.55 1.53 5.28
C ILE A 81 18.61 2.32 4.35
N LEU A 82 17.71 3.15 4.88
CA LEU A 82 16.71 3.89 4.08
C LEU A 82 17.18 5.32 3.75
N LYS A 83 17.05 5.76 2.48
CA LYS A 83 17.57 7.07 2.01
C LYS A 83 17.04 8.26 2.80
N GLN A 84 15.77 8.21 3.20
CA GLN A 84 15.09 9.28 3.93
C GLN A 84 14.90 8.94 5.41
N GLY A 85 15.63 7.95 5.94
CA GLY A 85 15.46 7.44 7.30
C GLY A 85 14.19 6.61 7.52
N ARG A 86 13.19 6.73 6.65
CA ARG A 86 11.94 5.96 6.62
C ARG A 86 11.39 5.90 5.19
N ILE A 87 10.41 5.03 4.94
CA ILE A 87 9.57 5.14 3.74
C ILE A 87 8.54 6.26 3.95
N ASN A 88 8.20 7.00 2.90
CA ASN A 88 7.22 8.08 2.99
C ASN A 88 5.77 7.55 2.95
N ILE A 89 4.81 8.45 3.19
CA ILE A 89 3.38 8.12 3.25
C ILE A 89 2.89 7.46 1.96
N GLY A 90 3.30 7.97 0.80
CA GLY A 90 2.89 7.40 -0.48
C GLY A 90 3.44 5.99 -0.72
N ILE A 91 4.65 5.67 -0.24
CA ILE A 91 5.19 4.30 -0.28
C ILE A 91 4.45 3.41 0.71
N SER A 92 4.19 3.89 1.93
CA SER A 92 3.45 3.15 2.95
C SER A 92 2.03 2.78 2.50
N GLN A 93 1.27 3.75 1.97
CA GLN A 93 -0.08 3.47 1.45
C GLN A 93 -0.03 2.50 0.27
N LYS A 94 0.98 2.62 -0.62
CA LYS A 94 1.07 1.75 -1.79
C LYS A 94 1.29 0.31 -1.35
N LEU A 95 2.18 0.08 -0.39
CA LEU A 95 2.45 -1.25 0.16
C LEU A 95 1.23 -1.83 0.88
N LEU A 96 0.68 -1.08 1.84
CA LEU A 96 -0.43 -1.56 2.66
C LEU A 96 -1.67 -1.82 1.82
N ASN A 97 -2.06 -0.89 0.94
CA ASN A 97 -3.29 -1.02 0.17
C ASN A 97 -3.19 -2.10 -0.91
N LEU A 98 -2.00 -2.33 -1.49
CA LEU A 98 -1.80 -3.49 -2.38
C LEU A 98 -1.97 -4.80 -1.61
N TYR A 99 -1.39 -4.88 -0.41
CA TYR A 99 -1.49 -6.08 0.41
C TYR A 99 -2.94 -6.36 0.84
N LEU A 100 -3.64 -5.33 1.31
CA LEU A 100 -5.06 -5.40 1.66
C LEU A 100 -5.91 -5.80 0.45
N LYS A 101 -5.67 -5.22 -0.73
CA LYS A 101 -6.38 -5.60 -1.96
C LYS A 101 -6.31 -7.10 -2.22
N TYR A 102 -5.10 -7.68 -2.15
CA TYR A 102 -4.94 -9.11 -2.39
C TYR A 102 -5.65 -9.98 -1.35
N LEU A 103 -5.62 -9.59 -0.07
CA LEU A 103 -6.33 -10.32 0.97
C LEU A 103 -7.84 -10.22 0.81
N TRP A 104 -8.35 -9.04 0.43
CA TRP A 104 -9.76 -8.83 0.16
C TRP A 104 -10.23 -9.64 -1.05
N CYS A 105 -9.46 -9.69 -2.14
CA CYS A 105 -9.74 -10.56 -3.30
C CYS A 105 -9.72 -12.06 -2.96
N LEU A 106 -9.22 -12.45 -1.79
CA LEU A 106 -9.23 -13.83 -1.28
C LEU A 106 -10.24 -14.02 -0.14
N ASP A 107 -11.15 -13.07 0.08
CA ASP A 107 -12.16 -13.07 1.13
C ASP A 107 -11.58 -13.25 2.55
N LYS A 108 -10.35 -12.76 2.77
CA LYS A 108 -9.65 -12.89 4.07
C LYS A 108 -9.86 -11.71 5.02
N ILE A 109 -10.29 -10.58 4.48
CA ILE A 109 -10.53 -9.33 5.22
C ILE A 109 -11.77 -8.64 4.67
N SER A 110 -12.33 -7.72 5.45
CA SER A 110 -13.37 -6.81 4.97
C SER A 110 -12.85 -5.87 3.88
N ALA A 111 -13.76 -5.25 3.13
CA ALA A 111 -13.39 -4.34 2.04
C ALA A 111 -12.47 -3.22 2.57
N PRO A 112 -11.29 -3.01 1.95
CA PRO A 112 -10.38 -1.98 2.42
C PRO A 112 -10.97 -0.60 2.14
N PRO A 113 -10.72 0.40 3.00
CA PRO A 113 -11.30 1.73 2.80
C PRO A 113 -10.81 2.37 1.51
N HIS A 114 -9.51 2.24 1.23
CA HIS A 114 -8.84 2.88 0.10
C HIS A 114 -8.15 1.86 -0.81
N PHE A 115 -7.93 2.27 -2.06
CA PHE A 115 -7.16 1.53 -3.04
C PHE A 115 -5.67 1.97 -3.03
N PRO A 116 -4.76 1.18 -3.62
CA PRO A 116 -3.36 1.56 -3.74
C PRO A 116 -3.11 2.67 -4.78
N VAL A 117 -2.84 3.89 -4.32
CA VAL A 117 -2.56 5.04 -5.19
C VAL A 117 -1.21 4.88 -5.90
N ASP A 118 -1.21 4.97 -7.24
CA ASP A 118 -0.01 5.04 -8.06
C ASP A 118 -0.17 6.00 -9.25
N SER A 119 0.82 6.03 -10.15
CA SER A 119 0.77 6.89 -11.35
C SER A 119 -0.32 6.48 -12.34
N ILE A 120 -0.66 5.19 -12.42
CA ILE A 120 -1.69 4.68 -13.34
C ILE A 120 -3.05 5.12 -12.86
N ILE A 121 -3.36 4.94 -11.57
CA ILE A 121 -4.64 5.37 -11.02
C ILE A 121 -4.77 6.90 -11.06
N GLN A 122 -3.72 7.65 -10.71
CA GLN A 122 -3.76 9.11 -10.82
C GLN A 122 -4.02 9.58 -12.27
N LYS A 123 -3.50 8.87 -13.27
CA LYS A 123 -3.79 9.14 -14.69
C LYS A 123 -5.25 8.85 -15.05
N HIS A 124 -5.79 7.71 -14.60
CA HIS A 124 -7.21 7.36 -14.83
C HIS A 124 -8.17 8.35 -14.17
N LEU A 125 -7.83 8.82 -12.97
CA LEU A 125 -8.56 9.85 -12.25
C LEU A 125 -8.37 11.26 -12.81
N LYS A 126 -7.53 11.43 -13.84
CA LYS A 126 -7.22 12.71 -14.48
C LYS A 126 -6.77 13.79 -13.48
N ILE A 127 -5.98 13.38 -12.48
CA ILE A 127 -5.45 14.31 -11.47
C ILE A 127 -4.56 15.36 -12.14
N VAL A 128 -4.88 16.64 -11.93
CA VAL A 128 -4.07 17.76 -12.40
C VAL A 128 -2.86 17.93 -11.49
N ASN A 129 -1.66 17.93 -12.07
CA ASN A 129 -0.37 17.99 -11.39
C ASN A 129 -0.23 16.89 -10.32
N PRO A 130 -0.23 15.60 -10.72
CA PRO A 130 -0.19 14.49 -9.77
C PRO A 130 1.16 14.42 -9.04
N THR A 131 1.13 14.34 -7.71
CA THR A 131 2.32 14.02 -6.93
C THR A 131 2.64 12.53 -7.11
N PRO A 132 3.87 12.15 -7.52
CA PRO A 132 4.25 10.74 -7.54
C PRO A 132 4.13 10.15 -6.13
N TRP A 133 3.51 8.98 -5.99
CA TRP A 133 3.39 8.30 -4.68
C TRP A 133 4.75 8.06 -4.01
N THR A 134 5.83 7.93 -4.80
CA THR A 134 7.20 7.81 -4.29
C THR A 134 7.74 9.09 -3.64
N LYS A 135 7.01 10.21 -3.75
CA LYS A 135 7.37 11.53 -3.21
C LYS A 135 6.32 12.10 -2.25
N MET A 136 5.20 11.40 -2.01
CA MET A 136 4.18 11.90 -1.09
C MET A 136 4.65 11.78 0.36
N THR A 137 5.06 12.90 0.95
CA THR A 137 5.58 12.94 2.33
C THR A 137 4.52 13.28 3.35
N ASN A 138 3.39 13.84 2.92
CA ASN A 138 2.27 14.23 3.77
C ASN A 138 1.02 13.41 3.42
N VAL A 139 0.05 13.39 4.32
CA VAL A 139 -1.18 12.60 4.17
C VAL A 139 -2.17 13.33 3.26
N GLU A 140 -2.11 14.65 3.21
CA GLU A 140 -2.99 15.51 2.43
C GLU A 140 -2.87 15.25 0.93
N GLU A 141 -1.65 15.02 0.42
CA GLU A 141 -1.39 14.65 -0.97
C GLU A 141 -2.04 13.31 -1.35
N TYR A 142 -1.99 12.35 -0.43
CA TYR A 142 -2.65 11.06 -0.58
C TYR A 142 -4.19 11.23 -0.55
N LEU A 143 -4.71 11.95 0.44
CA LEU A 143 -6.15 12.19 0.60
C LEU A 143 -6.76 12.96 -0.55
N ARG A 144 -6.01 13.88 -1.18
CA ARG A 144 -6.47 14.56 -2.39
C ARG A 144 -6.82 13.58 -3.51
N VAL A 145 -6.03 12.53 -3.69
CA VAL A 145 -6.32 11.50 -4.69
C VAL A 145 -7.54 10.66 -4.29
N ILE A 146 -7.64 10.31 -3.01
CA ILE A 146 -8.78 9.56 -2.46
C ILE A 146 -10.08 10.35 -2.63
N GLN A 147 -10.08 11.64 -2.33
CA GLN A 147 -11.26 12.49 -2.45
C GLN A 147 -11.76 12.57 -3.90
N VAL A 148 -10.85 12.76 -4.87
CA VAL A 148 -11.23 12.76 -6.29
C VAL A 148 -11.86 11.42 -6.71
N ALA A 149 -11.34 10.31 -6.20
CA ALA A 149 -11.95 9.00 -6.48
C ALA A 149 -13.33 8.84 -5.85
N LYS A 150 -13.53 9.32 -4.61
CA LYS A 150 -14.83 9.34 -3.93
C LYS A 150 -15.84 10.20 -4.67
N ASP A 151 -15.44 11.36 -5.16
CA ASP A 151 -16.31 12.27 -5.92
C ASP A 151 -16.76 11.66 -7.25
N LEU A 152 -15.97 10.76 -7.83
CA LEU A 152 -16.32 10.02 -9.05
C LEU A 152 -17.22 8.81 -8.78
N LEU A 153 -17.27 8.30 -7.55
CA LEU A 153 -18.00 7.07 -7.18
C LEU A 153 -19.50 7.11 -7.53
N PRO A 154 -20.26 8.20 -7.29
CA PRO A 154 -21.69 8.25 -7.61
C PRO A 154 -22.02 8.05 -9.09
N SER A 155 -21.04 8.26 -9.99
CA SER A 155 -21.21 8.12 -11.44
C SER A 155 -20.93 6.70 -11.97
N LYS A 156 -20.74 5.72 -11.08
CA LYS A 156 -20.13 4.43 -11.39
C LYS A 156 -20.93 3.25 -10.83
N PRO A 157 -20.80 2.04 -11.40
CA PRO A 157 -21.60 0.87 -11.01
C PRO A 157 -21.09 0.15 -9.74
N TYR A 158 -20.08 0.67 -9.06
CA TYR A 158 -19.44 0.03 -7.90
C TYR A 158 -19.72 0.79 -6.61
N SER A 159 -19.70 0.06 -5.49
CA SER A 159 -20.13 0.53 -4.16
C SER A 159 -19.00 1.14 -3.34
N SER A 160 -17.74 0.96 -3.76
CA SER A 160 -16.58 1.51 -3.06
C SER A 160 -15.45 1.94 -4.00
N ILE A 161 -14.56 2.80 -3.51
CA ILE A 161 -13.34 3.16 -4.24
C ILE A 161 -12.31 2.02 -4.30
N ALA A 162 -12.42 1.00 -3.45
CA ALA A 162 -11.61 -0.21 -3.56
C ALA A 162 -11.99 -1.02 -4.82
N GLU A 163 -13.29 -1.10 -5.12
CA GLU A 163 -13.80 -1.73 -6.35
C GLU A 163 -13.38 -0.96 -7.60
N LEU A 164 -13.41 0.38 -7.56
CA LEU A 164 -12.91 1.24 -8.65
C LEU A 164 -11.53 0.79 -9.14
N GLU A 165 -10.60 0.47 -8.24
CA GLU A 165 -9.26 0.05 -8.62
C GLU A 165 -9.25 -1.29 -9.35
N LEU A 166 -10.11 -2.23 -8.96
CA LEU A 166 -10.24 -3.52 -9.65
C LEU A 166 -10.76 -3.36 -11.08
N TYR A 167 -11.68 -2.41 -11.31
CA TYR A 167 -12.17 -2.09 -12.66
C TYR A 167 -11.14 -1.36 -13.53
N LEU A 168 -10.30 -0.53 -12.91
CA LEU A 168 -9.21 0.17 -13.61
C LEU A 168 -7.93 -0.66 -13.72
N PHE A 169 -7.90 -1.83 -13.09
CA PHE A 169 -6.73 -2.69 -13.08
C PHE A 169 -6.56 -3.36 -14.44
N GLU A 170 -5.55 -2.93 -15.18
CA GLU A 170 -5.09 -3.59 -16.40
C GLU A 170 -3.65 -4.06 -16.18
N ARG A 171 -3.41 -5.35 -16.44
CA ARG A 171 -2.05 -5.89 -16.46
C ARG A 171 -1.47 -5.65 -17.86
N ASN A 172 -0.69 -4.58 -17.99
CA ASN A 172 0.12 -4.32 -19.18
C ASN A 172 1.11 -5.46 -19.44
#